data_AF-A0A7V7MUG4-F1
#
_entry.id   AF-A0A7V7MUG4-F1
#
_cell.length_a   1.000
_cell.length_b   1.000
_cell.length_c   1.000
_cell.angle_alpha   90.00
_cell.angle_beta   90.00
_cell.angle_gamma   90.00
#
_symmetry.space_group_name_H-M   'P 1'
#
loop_
_entity.id
_entity.type
_entity.pdbx_description
1 polymer ?
#
loop_
_entity_poly.entity_id
_entity_poly.type
_entity_poly.pdbx_seq_one_letter_code
_entity_poly.pdbx_strand_id
1 'polypeptide(L)'
;MNYTVERGDSLWKISGKDEVYGNPYQWPIIYKKNQDQIKDADLIYPGQEFAIDKVPSQSEVDAAVNHAKTRGAWSIGEVEESDRAYLAR
;
A
#
# COMPACT_ATOMS: atom_id res chain seq x y z
N MET A 1 -4.22 10.39 -8.97
CA MET A 1 -4.97 11.09 -7.90
C MET A 1 -4.05 11.29 -6.73
N ASN A 2 -4.22 12.36 -5.96
CA ASN A 2 -3.51 12.51 -4.69
C ASN A 2 -4.49 12.22 -3.56
N TYR A 3 -4.03 11.47 -2.56
CA TYR A 3 -4.79 11.13 -1.37
C TYR A 3 -4.03 11.63 -0.14
N THR A 4 -4.69 12.43 0.70
CA THR A 4 -4.11 12.89 1.96
C THR A 4 -4.47 11.88 3.05
N VAL A 5 -3.46 11.33 3.72
CA VAL A 5 -3.64 10.36 4.81
C VAL A 5 -4.37 11.02 5.97
N GLU A 6 -5.44 10.37 6.45
CA GLU A 6 -6.23 10.83 7.58
C GLU A 6 -5.86 10.06 8.87
N ARG A 7 -6.25 10.59 10.02
CA ARG A 7 -6.02 9.91 11.30
C ARG A 7 -6.78 8.57 11.33
N GLY A 8 -6.04 7.48 11.53
CA GLY A 8 -6.60 6.12 11.62
C GLY A 8 -6.63 5.38 10.28
N ASP A 9 -6.12 5.99 9.21
CA ASP A 9 -5.86 5.31 7.95
C ASP A 9 -4.73 4.30 8.08
N SER A 10 -4.82 3.28 7.23
CA SER A 10 -3.73 2.38 6.90
C SER A 10 -3.75 2.17 5.39
N LEU A 11 -2.65 1.70 4.79
CA LEU A 11 -2.62 1.45 3.34
C LEU A 11 -3.75 0.50 2.91
N TRP A 12 -4.09 -0.49 3.75
CA TRP A 12 -5.22 -1.39 3.57
C TRP A 12 -6.58 -0.68 3.53
N LYS A 13 -6.83 0.26 4.46
CA LYS A 13 -8.08 1.02 4.49
C LYS A 13 -8.19 1.95 3.30
N ILE A 14 -7.09 2.62 2.94
CA ILE A 14 -7.04 3.56 1.81
C ILE A 14 -7.34 2.82 0.51
N SER A 15 -6.65 1.71 0.23
CA SER A 15 -6.90 0.90 -0.97
C SER A 15 -8.31 0.29 -1.00
N GLY A 16 -8.89 0.01 0.17
CA GLY A 16 -10.26 -0.50 0.30
C GLY A 16 -11.35 0.51 -0.08
N LYS A 17 -11.06 1.81 -0.12
CA LYS A 17 -12.06 2.83 -0.51
C LYS A 17 -12.41 2.69 -2.00
N ASP A 18 -13.69 2.72 -2.35
CA ASP A 18 -14.17 2.66 -3.75
C ASP A 18 -13.57 3.77 -4.64
N GLU A 19 -13.29 4.94 -4.07
CA GLU A 19 -12.70 6.07 -4.79
C GLU A 19 -11.21 5.86 -5.16
N VAL A 20 -10.56 4.90 -4.50
CA VAL A 20 -9.16 4.50 -4.67
C VAL A 20 -9.07 3.25 -5.54
N TYR A 21 -9.36 2.07 -4.98
CA TYR A 21 -9.36 0.79 -5.71
C TYR A 21 -10.60 -0.07 -5.45
N GLY A 22 -11.35 0.19 -4.36
CA GLY A 22 -12.40 -0.71 -3.88
C GLY A 22 -11.88 -2.09 -3.49
N ASN A 23 -10.56 -2.25 -3.32
CA ASN A 23 -9.95 -3.54 -3.00
C ASN A 23 -8.76 -3.34 -2.05
N PRO A 24 -8.90 -3.75 -0.78
CA PRO A 24 -7.87 -3.53 0.21
C PRO A 24 -6.56 -4.26 -0.12
N TYR A 25 -6.62 -5.41 -0.83
CA TYR A 25 -5.44 -6.18 -1.22
C TYR A 25 -4.54 -5.46 -2.25
N GLN A 26 -4.97 -4.32 -2.79
CA GLN A 26 -4.16 -3.48 -3.68
C GLN A 26 -3.33 -2.43 -2.94
N TRP A 27 -3.33 -2.44 -1.60
CA TRP A 27 -2.48 -1.55 -0.80
C TRP A 27 -0.99 -1.54 -1.20
N PRO A 28 -0.37 -2.67 -1.66
CA PRO A 28 1.03 -2.66 -2.07
C PRO A 28 1.31 -1.75 -3.27
N ILE A 29 0.31 -1.48 -4.11
CA ILE A 29 0.46 -0.54 -5.24
C ILE A 29 0.72 0.88 -4.71
N ILE A 30 -0.03 1.31 -3.69
CA ILE A 30 0.17 2.60 -3.01
C ILE A 30 1.57 2.66 -2.42
N TYR A 31 1.97 1.57 -1.75
CA TYR A 31 3.30 1.47 -1.15
C TYR A 31 4.41 1.62 -2.18
N LYS A 32 4.37 0.84 -3.25
CA LYS A 32 5.37 0.88 -4.33
C LYS A 32 5.45 2.26 -4.99
N LYS A 33 4.30 2.91 -5.20
CA LYS A 33 4.24 4.22 -5.85
C LYS A 33 4.84 5.34 -5.00
N ASN A 34 4.80 5.19 -3.67
CA ASN A 34 5.22 6.20 -2.69
C ASN A 34 6.36 5.68 -1.81
N GLN A 35 7.16 4.73 -2.30
CA GLN A 35 8.24 4.09 -1.54
C GLN A 35 9.33 5.06 -1.07
N ASP A 36 9.42 6.23 -1.70
CA ASP A 36 10.30 7.33 -1.29
C ASP A 36 9.80 8.04 -0.03
N GLN A 37 8.48 8.01 0.22
CA GLN A 37 7.82 8.63 1.37
C GLN A 37 7.46 7.62 2.47
N ILE A 38 7.26 6.35 2.11
CA ILE A 38 6.84 5.29 3.01
C ILE A 38 8.03 4.36 3.25
N LYS A 39 8.62 4.42 4.44
CA LYS A 39 9.73 3.53 4.83
C LYS A 39 9.24 2.17 5.32
N ASP A 40 8.02 2.13 5.82
CA ASP A 40 7.38 0.96 6.40
C ASP A 40 5.88 1.05 6.07
N ALA A 41 5.33 -0.01 5.47
CA ALA A 41 3.93 -0.07 5.05
C ALA A 41 2.95 0.03 6.22
N ASP A 42 3.40 -0.34 7.43
CA ASP A 42 2.62 -0.27 8.67
C ASP A 42 2.68 1.12 9.31
N LEU A 43 3.63 1.98 8.91
CA LEU A 43 3.85 3.30 9.49
C LEU A 43 3.60 4.42 8.48
N ILE A 44 2.32 4.77 8.35
CA ILE A 44 1.88 5.99 7.67
C ILE A 44 1.37 7.02 8.68
N TYR A 45 1.53 8.30 8.35
CA TYR A 45 1.23 9.41 9.25
C TYR A 45 0.17 10.33 8.62
N PRO A 46 -0.77 10.86 9.43
CA PRO A 46 -1.75 11.82 8.94
C PRO A 46 -1.08 13.05 8.32
N GLY A 47 -1.61 13.51 7.19
CA GLY A 47 -1.08 14.65 6.43
C GLY A 47 -0.07 14.28 5.34
N GLN A 48 0.37 13.02 5.25
CA GLN A 48 1.15 12.56 4.08
C GLN A 48 0.28 12.60 2.82
N GLU A 49 0.87 12.95 1.69
CA GLU A 49 0.20 12.95 0.39
C GLU A 49 0.70 11.77 -0.46
N PHE A 50 -0.19 10.84 -0.77
CA PHE A 50 0.12 9.67 -1.59
C PHE A 50 -0.40 9.85 -3.01
N ALA A 51 0.48 9.58 -3.97
CA ALA A 51 0.11 9.39 -5.36
C ALA A 51 -0.59 8.03 -5.51
N ILE A 52 -1.85 8.08 -5.94
CA ILE A 52 -2.68 6.92 -6.27
C ILE A 52 -2.76 6.82 -7.79
N ASP A 53 -2.24 5.72 -8.33
CA ASP A 53 -2.49 5.32 -9.71
C ASP A 53 -3.86 4.65 -9.80
N LYS A 54 -4.83 5.25 -10.51
CA LYS A 54 -6.20 4.72 -10.62
C LYS A 54 -6.37 3.63 -11.68
N VAL A 55 -5.36 3.43 -12.52
CA VAL A 55 -5.41 2.48 -13.64
C VAL A 55 -4.16 1.61 -13.63
N PRO A 56 -3.89 0.88 -12.52
CA PRO A 56 -2.77 -0.04 -12.46
C PRO A 56 -2.94 -1.14 -13.51
N SER A 57 -1.83 -1.63 -14.05
CA SER A 57 -1.89 -2.76 -14.98
C SER A 57 -2.38 -4.02 -14.26
N GLN A 58 -3.00 -4.94 -15.01
CA GLN A 58 -3.48 -6.21 -14.43
C GLN A 58 -2.36 -6.98 -13.72
N SER A 59 -1.14 -6.96 -14.26
CA SER A 59 0.02 -7.61 -13.66
C SER A 59 0.45 -6.99 -12.33
N GLU A 60 0.30 -5.66 -12.18
CA GLU A 60 0.56 -4.98 -10.90
C GLU A 60 -0.51 -5.32 -9.86
N VAL A 61 -1.78 -5.35 -10.28
CA VAL A 61 -2.89 -5.78 -9.42
C VAL A 61 -2.66 -7.20 -8.93
N ASP A 62 -2.33 -8.13 -9.82
CA ASP A 62 -2.08 -9.53 -9.46
C ASP A 62 -0.89 -9.68 -8.51
N ALA A 63 0.20 -8.93 -8.75
CA ALA A 63 1.37 -8.93 -7.88
C ALA A 63 1.05 -8.36 -6.49
N ALA A 64 0.31 -7.25 -6.43
CA ALA A 64 -0.11 -6.62 -5.19
C ALA A 64 -1.03 -7.54 -4.38
N VAL A 65 -2.02 -8.16 -5.03
CA VAL A 65 -2.95 -9.08 -4.39
C VAL A 65 -2.22 -10.33 -3.88
N ASN A 66 -1.27 -10.87 -4.65
CA ASN A 66 -0.45 -12.00 -4.19
C ASN A 66 0.36 -11.62 -2.96
N HIS A 67 1.08 -10.49 -3.00
CA HIS A 67 1.87 -9.98 -1.88
C HIS A 67 1.03 -9.77 -0.62
N ALA A 68 -0.09 -9.06 -0.74
CA ALA A 68 -0.99 -8.80 0.38
C ALA A 68 -1.55 -10.07 1.02
N LYS A 69 -1.70 -11.16 0.25
CA LYS A 69 -2.16 -12.47 0.76
C LYS A 69 -1.05 -13.29 1.41
N THR A 70 0.20 -13.12 0.98
CA THR A 70 1.35 -13.92 1.43
C THR A 70 2.21 -13.23 2.49
N ARG A 71 2.06 -11.91 2.67
CA ARG A 71 2.81 -11.10 3.65
C ARG A 71 2.72 -11.62 5.09
N GLY A 72 1.56 -12.13 5.49
CA GLY A 72 1.29 -12.52 6.87
C GLY A 72 0.54 -11.44 7.66
N ALA A 73 0.59 -11.52 9.00
CA ALA A 73 -0.15 -10.63 9.88
C ALA A 73 0.59 -9.29 10.07
N TRP A 74 -0.17 -8.20 10.04
CA TRP A 74 0.32 -6.83 10.33
C TRP A 74 0.96 -6.78 11.72
N SER A 75 2.25 -6.47 11.81
CA SER A 75 3.03 -6.53 13.05
C SER A 75 3.84 -5.24 13.22
N ILE A 76 3.33 -4.33 14.06
CA ILE A 76 3.97 -3.05 14.33
C ILE A 76 5.36 -3.26 14.93
N GLY A 77 6.42 -2.84 14.23
CA GLY A 77 7.78 -2.72 14.78
C GLY A 77 8.92 -3.31 13.95
N GLU A 78 8.64 -4.07 12.89
CA GLU A 78 9.66 -4.63 11.99
C GLU A 78 9.22 -4.49 10.53
N VAL A 79 10.01 -3.80 9.70
CA VAL A 79 9.80 -3.79 8.24
C VAL A 79 9.97 -5.22 7.72
N GLU A 80 8.89 -5.81 7.25
CA GLU A 80 8.90 -7.19 6.79
C GLU A 80 9.80 -7.35 5.57
N GLU A 81 10.62 -8.40 5.56
CA GLU A 81 11.50 -8.71 4.43
C GLU A 81 10.70 -8.91 3.13
N SER A 82 9.49 -9.44 3.25
CA SER A 82 8.55 -9.57 2.14
C SER A 82 8.25 -8.23 1.47
N ASP A 83 8.12 -7.15 2.25
CA ASP A 83 7.78 -5.83 1.73
C ASP A 83 8.94 -5.25 0.93
N ARG A 84 10.18 -5.45 1.40
CA ARG A 84 11.38 -5.10 0.61
C ARG A 84 11.50 -5.93 -0.67
N ALA A 85 11.21 -7.22 -0.60
CA ALA A 85 11.23 -8.10 -1.77
C ALA A 85 10.19 -7.68 -2.82
N TYR A 86 9.01 -7.24 -2.39
CA TYR A 86 7.97 -6.70 -3.26
C TYR A 86 8.40 -5.39 -3.96
N LEU A 87 9.07 -4.49 -3.24
CA LEU A 87 9.58 -3.24 -3.82
C LEU A 87 10.71 -3.46 -4.84
N ALA A 88 11.52 -4.52 -4.67
CA ALA A 88 12.62 -4.85 -5.57
C ALA A 88 12.19 -5.51 -6.91
N ARG A 89 10.90 -5.82 -7.05
CA ARG A 89 10.31 -6.47 -8.24
C ARG A 89 10.00 -5.49 -9.37
#